data_AF-A0A1V4RM91-F1
#
_entry.id   AF-A0A1V4RM91-F1
#
_cell.length_a   1.000
_cell.length_b   1.000
_cell.length_c   1.000
_cell.angle_alpha   90.00
_cell.angle_beta   90.00
_cell.angle_gamma   90.00
#
_symmetry.space_group_name_H-M   'P 1'
#
loop_
_entity.id
_entity.type
_entity.pdbx_description
1 polymer ?
#
loop_
_entity_poly.entity_id
_entity_poly.type
_entity_poly.pdbx_seq_one_letter_code
_entity_poly.pdbx_strand_id
1 'polypeptide(L)'
;MNKLLFLFLFFVPYLLFAGIQVLNKTATSVVIEYRLEGLDQSVVTFEGNDYILFRITDGVIDRQPGKPALPAVQSELAIPRGATLRYSLSVMESETRSGVDVLPQSELFIRGKMRRVPRDRKYR
;
A
#
# COMPACT_ATOMS: atom_id res chain seq x y z
N MET A 1 12.33 -40.62 24.87
CA MET A 1 12.07 -40.29 23.45
C MET A 1 10.92 -39.29 23.39
N ASN A 2 11.19 -37.98 23.54
CA ASN A 2 10.17 -36.93 23.44
C ASN A 2 10.51 -36.03 22.24
N LYS A 3 10.06 -36.43 21.05
CA LYS A 3 10.26 -35.70 19.77
C LYS A 3 8.99 -34.98 19.30
N LEU A 4 8.13 -34.55 20.22
CA LEU A 4 6.79 -34.02 19.86
C LEU A 4 6.53 -32.58 20.32
N LEU A 5 7.59 -31.81 20.61
CA LEU A 5 7.45 -30.43 21.10
C LEU A 5 8.06 -29.35 20.19
N PHE A 6 8.63 -29.71 19.05
CA PHE A 6 9.32 -28.75 18.16
C PHE A 6 8.50 -28.28 16.96
N LEU A 7 7.29 -28.80 16.74
CA LEU A 7 6.52 -28.51 15.52
C LEU A 7 5.49 -27.37 15.66
N PHE A 8 5.30 -26.80 16.86
CA PHE A 8 4.36 -25.68 17.05
C PHE A 8 5.00 -24.29 16.93
N LEU A 9 6.33 -24.20 16.92
CA LEU A 9 7.03 -22.90 16.90
C LEU A 9 7.30 -22.34 15.49
N PHE A 10 7.01 -23.10 14.44
CA PHE A 10 7.31 -22.68 13.05
C PHE A 10 6.11 -22.10 12.28
N PHE A 11 4.91 -22.07 12.87
CA PHE A 11 3.70 -21.61 12.17
C PHE A 11 3.22 -20.20 12.55
N VAL A 12 3.92 -19.49 13.45
CA VAL A 12 3.51 -18.15 13.93
C VAL A 12 4.61 -17.08 13.88
N PRO A 13 5.34 -16.90 12.76
CA PRO A 13 5.89 -15.56 12.53
C PRO A 13 5.70 -15.02 11.10
N TYR A 14 4.94 -15.67 10.22
CA TYR A 14 4.74 -15.16 8.86
C TYR A 14 3.70 -14.02 8.73
N LEU A 15 3.01 -13.65 9.81
CA LEU A 15 1.99 -12.60 9.80
C LEU A 15 2.51 -11.20 10.22
N LEU A 16 3.81 -11.05 10.48
CA LEU A 16 4.37 -9.78 10.96
C LEU A 16 4.85 -8.83 9.85
N PHE A 17 4.70 -9.21 8.57
CA PHE A 17 5.21 -8.43 7.43
C PHE A 17 4.14 -7.97 6.45
N ALA A 18 2.85 -8.19 6.76
CA ALA A 18 1.76 -7.65 5.98
C ALA A 18 1.19 -6.43 6.70
N GLY A 19 1.17 -5.28 6.01
CA GLY A 19 0.45 -4.09 6.47
C GLY A 19 -1.06 -4.32 6.62
N ILE A 20 -1.58 -5.47 6.19
CA ILE A 20 -2.99 -5.87 6.36
C ILE A 20 -3.09 -6.97 7.41
N GLN A 21 -3.89 -6.74 8.44
CA GLN A 21 -4.15 -7.70 9.51
C GLN A 21 -5.66 -7.95 9.66
N VAL A 22 -6.06 -9.22 9.83
CA VAL A 22 -7.44 -9.58 10.15
C VAL A 22 -7.60 -9.59 11.67
N LEU A 23 -8.27 -8.58 12.21
CA LEU A 23 -8.49 -8.45 13.66
C LEU A 23 -9.60 -9.37 14.17
N ASN A 24 -10.65 -9.58 13.36
CA ASN A 24 -11.76 -10.44 13.72
C ASN A 24 -12.40 -11.06 12.48
N LYS A 25 -12.86 -12.30 12.59
CA LYS A 25 -13.55 -13.03 11.53
C LYS A 25 -14.65 -13.90 12.11
N THR A 26 -15.88 -13.65 11.71
CA THR A 26 -17.05 -14.49 11.98
C THR A 26 -17.64 -15.00 10.67
N ALA A 27 -18.75 -15.75 10.73
CA ALA A 27 -19.45 -16.22 9.54
C ALA A 27 -20.04 -15.08 8.68
N THR A 28 -20.27 -13.90 9.26
CA THR A 28 -20.98 -12.79 8.62
C THR A 28 -20.23 -11.46 8.67
N SER A 29 -19.08 -11.40 9.35
CA SER A 29 -18.30 -10.17 9.53
C SER A 29 -16.79 -10.46 9.46
N VAL A 30 -16.05 -9.53 8.87
CA VAL A 30 -14.59 -9.52 8.88
C VAL A 30 -14.15 -8.10 9.24
N VAL A 31 -13.26 -7.98 10.22
CA VAL A 31 -12.64 -6.72 10.61
C VAL A 31 -11.19 -6.78 10.18
N ILE A 32 -10.79 -5.81 9.37
CA ILE A 32 -9.45 -5.71 8.80
C ILE A 32 -8.84 -4.40 9.25
N GLU A 33 -7.65 -4.47 9.81
CA GLU A 33 -6.79 -3.32 10.04
C GLU A 33 -5.79 -3.22 8.90
N TYR A 34 -5.65 -2.02 8.35
CA TYR A 34 -4.56 -1.71 7.43
C TYR A 34 -3.65 -0.66 8.08
N ARG A 35 -2.37 -0.99 8.13
CA ARG A 35 -1.27 -0.09 8.51
C ARG A 35 -0.46 0.22 7.26
N LEU A 36 -0.26 1.51 7.02
CA LEU A 36 0.60 1.97 5.95
C LEU A 36 2.05 1.64 6.31
N GLU A 37 2.63 0.67 5.60
CA GLU A 37 4.02 0.26 5.79
C GLU A 37 4.85 0.55 4.54
N GLY A 38 6.13 0.88 4.76
CA GLY A 38 7.09 1.04 3.67
C GLY A 38 6.77 2.18 2.69
N LEU A 39 6.19 3.29 3.16
CA LEU A 39 6.00 4.49 2.34
C LEU A 39 7.37 5.03 1.89
N ASP A 40 7.68 4.80 0.61
CA ASP A 40 8.84 5.36 -0.08
C ASP A 40 8.39 6.53 -0.96
N GLN A 41 9.20 7.58 -0.96
CA GLN A 41 8.98 8.80 -1.70
C GLN A 41 10.20 9.08 -2.57
N SER A 42 9.98 9.20 -3.87
CA SER A 42 11.04 9.55 -4.83
C SER A 42 10.64 10.75 -5.66
N VAL A 43 11.63 11.58 -6.00
CA VAL A 43 11.45 12.69 -6.93
C VAL A 43 11.75 12.19 -8.34
N VAL A 44 10.83 12.49 -9.25
CA VAL A 44 10.91 12.15 -10.67
C VAL A 44 10.79 13.45 -11.45
N THR A 45 11.83 13.79 -12.21
CA THR A 45 11.78 14.92 -13.13
C THR A 45 11.16 14.48 -14.46
N PHE A 46 10.10 15.16 -14.90
CA PHE A 46 9.43 14.95 -16.18
C PHE A 46 9.13 16.30 -16.83
N GLU A 47 9.49 16.47 -18.10
CA GLU A 47 9.32 17.73 -18.85
C GLU A 47 9.87 18.99 -18.15
N GLY A 48 10.92 18.83 -17.34
CA GLY A 48 11.54 19.93 -16.60
C GLY A 48 10.87 20.27 -15.27
N ASN A 49 9.79 19.58 -14.92
CA ASN A 49 9.10 19.70 -13.63
C ASN A 49 9.45 18.53 -12.73
N ASP A 50 9.57 18.79 -11.43
CA ASP A 50 9.81 17.77 -10.42
C ASP A 50 8.49 17.29 -9.83
N TYR A 51 8.27 15.98 -9.87
CA TYR A 51 7.09 15.33 -9.32
C TYR A 51 7.45 14.34 -8.22
N ILE A 52 6.52 14.15 -7.30
CA ILE A 52 6.63 13.12 -6.27
C ILE A 52 5.96 11.83 -6.76
N LEU A 53 6.70 10.74 -6.67
CA LEU A 53 6.20 9.39 -6.85
C LEU A 53 6.21 8.67 -5.49
N PHE A 54 5.03 8.30 -5.03
CA PHE A 54 4.82 7.51 -3.83
C PHE A 54 4.80 6.02 -4.17
N ARG A 55 5.43 5.22 -3.32
CA ARG A 55 5.33 3.75 -3.33
C ARG A 55 5.10 3.27 -1.90
N ILE A 56 4.37 2.17 -1.77
CA ILE A 56 4.11 1.50 -0.50
C ILE A 56 4.36 0.02 -0.72
N THR A 57 4.64 -0.72 0.35
CA THR A 57 4.76 -2.19 0.28
C THR A 57 3.45 -2.77 -0.24
N ASP A 58 3.53 -3.69 -1.21
CA ASP A 58 2.39 -4.31 -1.90
C ASP A 58 1.42 -3.33 -2.60
N GLY A 59 1.84 -2.08 -2.75
CA GLY A 59 1.07 -1.05 -3.43
C GLY A 59 1.02 -1.28 -4.94
N VAL A 60 -0.18 -1.18 -5.49
CA VAL A 60 -0.42 -1.13 -6.94
C VAL A 60 -0.85 0.27 -7.32
N ILE A 61 -0.31 0.80 -8.41
CA ILE A 61 -0.80 2.06 -9.00
C ILE A 61 -1.81 1.68 -10.07
N ASP A 62 -2.98 2.32 -10.04
CA ASP A 62 -4.00 2.21 -11.11
C ASP A 62 -3.34 2.54 -12.47
N ARG A 63 -3.94 2.06 -13.57
CA ARG A 63 -3.45 2.32 -14.95
C ARG A 63 -4.38 3.23 -15.75
N GLN A 64 -5.38 3.85 -15.11
CA GLN A 64 -6.27 4.83 -15.73
C GLN A 64 -5.59 6.19 -16.01
N PRO A 65 -5.50 6.64 -17.27
CA PRO A 65 -4.89 7.93 -17.62
C PRO A 65 -5.68 9.12 -17.02
N GLY A 66 -4.99 10.23 -16.77
CA GLY A 66 -5.59 11.46 -16.23
C GLY A 66 -5.68 11.52 -14.70
N LYS A 67 -5.18 10.50 -13.99
CA LYS A 67 -5.09 10.48 -12.52
C LYS A 67 -3.65 10.68 -12.04
N PRO A 68 -3.44 11.12 -10.78
CA PRO A 68 -2.13 11.05 -10.15
C PRO A 68 -1.74 9.59 -9.90
N ALA A 69 -0.44 9.30 -9.98
CA ALA A 69 0.17 8.00 -9.71
C ALA A 69 0.22 7.70 -8.20
N LEU A 70 -0.96 7.50 -7.59
CA LEU A 70 -1.07 7.13 -6.19
C LEU A 70 -1.11 5.60 -6.04
N PRO A 71 -0.29 5.02 -5.15
CA PRO A 71 -0.40 3.61 -4.85
C PRO A 71 -1.65 3.33 -4.01
N ALA A 72 -2.27 2.20 -4.27
CA ALA A 72 -3.39 1.66 -3.53
C ALA A 72 -3.06 0.22 -3.08
N VAL A 73 -3.67 -0.20 -1.98
CA VAL A 73 -3.59 -1.60 -1.54
C VAL A 73 -4.88 -2.31 -1.95
N GLN A 74 -4.73 -3.47 -2.56
CA GLN A 74 -5.83 -4.33 -2.95
C GLN A 74 -5.79 -5.60 -2.11
N SER A 75 -6.93 -5.96 -1.52
CA SER A 75 -7.10 -7.21 -0.79
C SER A 75 -8.38 -7.90 -1.25
N GLU A 76 -8.31 -9.21 -1.35
CA GLU A 76 -9.42 -10.05 -1.80
C GLU A 76 -10.04 -10.78 -0.60
N LEU A 77 -11.38 -10.73 -0.53
CA LEU A 77 -12.14 -11.38 0.51
C LEU A 77 -13.17 -12.31 -0.12
N ALA A 78 -13.23 -13.55 0.36
CA ALA A 78 -14.25 -14.49 -0.05
C ALA A 78 -15.61 -14.07 0.52
N ILE A 79 -16.56 -13.73 -0.35
CA ILE A 79 -17.93 -13.37 0.01
C ILE A 79 -18.86 -14.54 -0.36
N PRO A 80 -19.71 -15.03 0.57
CA PRO A 80 -20.68 -16.06 0.26
C PRO A 80 -21.64 -15.65 -0.87
N ARG A 81 -22.05 -16.62 -1.71
CA ARG A 81 -23.00 -16.36 -2.80
C ARG A 81 -24.33 -15.85 -2.23
N GLY A 82 -24.87 -14.79 -2.82
CA GLY A 82 -26.13 -14.17 -2.40
C GLY A 82 -26.04 -13.27 -1.18
N ALA A 83 -24.85 -13.08 -0.59
CA ALA A 83 -24.67 -12.13 0.50
C ALA A 83 -24.57 -10.68 -0.04
N THR A 84 -25.18 -9.75 0.70
CA THR A 84 -24.99 -8.31 0.47
C THR A 84 -23.86 -7.80 1.35
N LEU A 85 -22.84 -7.19 0.75
CA LEU A 85 -21.74 -6.59 1.50
C LEU A 85 -22.14 -5.21 2.03
N ARG A 86 -21.86 -4.94 3.30
CA ARG A 86 -21.81 -3.59 3.87
C ARG A 86 -20.42 -3.36 4.44
N TYR A 87 -19.81 -2.22 4.13
CA TYR A 87 -18.52 -1.84 4.68
C TYR A 87 -18.66 -0.58 5.53
N SER A 88 -17.83 -0.47 6.55
CA SER A 88 -17.63 0.73 7.35
C SER A 88 -16.14 0.98 7.45
N LEU A 89 -15.72 2.23 7.32
CA LEU A 89 -14.32 2.64 7.38
C LEU A 89 -14.12 3.50 8.63
N SER A 90 -13.13 3.14 9.44
CA SER A 90 -12.66 3.95 10.56
C SER A 90 -11.20 4.31 10.34
N VAL A 91 -10.88 5.60 10.35
CA VAL A 91 -9.51 6.09 10.23
C VAL A 91 -8.94 6.22 11.63
N MET A 92 -7.89 5.47 11.94
CA MET A 92 -7.23 5.50 13.25
C MET A 92 -6.18 6.61 13.33
N GLU A 93 -5.40 6.79 12.27
CA GLU A 93 -4.35 7.80 12.16
C GLU A 93 -4.29 8.32 10.73
N SER A 94 -4.01 9.62 10.58
CA SER A 94 -3.88 10.26 9.27
C SER A 94 -2.88 11.41 9.31
N GLU A 95 -2.03 11.48 8.28
CA GLU A 95 -1.18 12.63 8.00
C GLU A 95 -1.69 13.30 6.71
N THR A 96 -1.78 14.63 6.70
CA THR A 96 -2.13 15.40 5.49
C THR A 96 -0.94 16.20 5.02
N ARG A 97 -0.64 16.14 3.72
CA ARG A 97 0.39 16.96 3.06
C ARG A 97 -0.23 17.79 1.96
N SER A 98 0.09 19.08 1.96
CA SER A 98 -0.41 20.06 0.98
C SER A 98 0.73 20.52 0.07
N GLY A 99 0.39 20.94 -1.16
CA GLY A 99 1.37 21.46 -2.12
C GLY A 99 2.31 20.40 -2.68
N VAL A 100 1.86 19.15 -2.78
CA VAL A 100 2.64 18.05 -3.36
C VAL A 100 2.20 17.83 -4.80
N ASP A 101 3.10 18.08 -5.75
CA ASP A 101 2.89 17.75 -7.16
C ASP A 101 3.16 16.26 -7.38
N VAL A 102 2.09 15.47 -7.47
CA VAL A 102 2.18 14.02 -7.67
C VAL A 102 2.33 13.71 -9.16
N LEU A 103 3.22 12.77 -9.48
CA LEU A 103 3.47 12.35 -10.85
C LEU A 103 2.16 11.92 -11.55
N PRO A 104 1.82 12.44 -12.73
CA PRO A 104 0.69 11.95 -13.48
C PRO A 104 0.91 10.50 -13.93
N GLN A 105 -0.15 9.71 -13.89
CA GLN A 105 -0.03 8.27 -14.07
C GLN A 105 0.25 7.85 -15.52
N SER A 106 -0.10 8.69 -16.51
CA SER A 106 0.30 8.51 -17.91
C SER A 106 1.83 8.44 -18.07
N GLU A 107 2.56 9.15 -17.21
CA GLU A 107 4.00 9.29 -17.34
C GLU A 107 4.78 8.08 -16.84
N LEU A 108 4.18 7.22 -16.00
CA LEU A 108 4.79 5.98 -15.50
C LEU A 108 5.27 5.05 -16.63
N PHE A 109 4.65 5.11 -17.80
CA PHE A 109 4.93 4.24 -18.94
C PHE A 109 5.92 4.85 -19.94
N ILE A 110 6.21 6.16 -19.83
CA ILE A 110 7.13 6.85 -20.73
C ILE A 110 8.57 6.59 -20.24
N ARG A 111 9.11 5.45 -20.68
CA ARG A 111 10.42 4.86 -20.33
C ARG A 111 11.66 5.75 -20.52
N GLY A 112 11.53 6.98 -21.01
CA GLY A 112 12.65 7.73 -21.59
C GLY A 112 13.49 8.61 -20.65
N LYS A 113 12.93 9.20 -19.59
CA LYS A 113 13.62 10.31 -18.88
C LYS A 113 13.40 10.41 -17.36
N MET A 114 12.94 9.36 -16.67
CA MET A 114 12.84 9.42 -15.22
C MET A 114 14.22 9.32 -14.55
N ARG A 115 14.80 10.45 -14.15
CA ARG A 115 15.93 10.46 -13.20
C ARG A 115 15.37 10.44 -11.79
N ARG A 116 15.72 9.40 -11.02
CA ARG A 116 15.49 9.39 -9.57
C ARG A 116 16.51 10.31 -8.91
N VAL A 117 16.06 11.34 -8.21
CA VAL A 117 16.95 12.16 -7.39
C VAL A 117 17.09 11.51 -6.01
N PRO A 118 18.32 11.31 -5.49
CA PRO A 118 18.54 10.75 -4.16
C PRO A 118 17.90 11.60 -3.05
N ARG A 119 17.41 10.90 -2.01
CA ARG A 119 16.63 11.42 -0.88
C ARG A 119 17.32 12.51 -0.04
N ASP A 120 18.63 12.72 -0.19
CA ASP A 120 19.45 13.55 0.69
C ASP A 120 19.38 15.07 0.46
N ARG A 121 18.63 15.54 -0.55
CA ARG A 121 18.30 16.97 -0.62
C ARG A 121 17.11 17.25 0.29
N LYS A 122 17.41 17.52 1.56
CA LYS A 122 16.50 18.19 2.49
C LYS A 122 15.89 19.41 1.79
N TYR A 123 14.59 19.35 1.53
CA TYR A 123 13.80 20.52 1.18
C TYR A 123 13.93 21.50 2.35
N ARG A 124 14.64 22.59 2.10
CA ARG A 124 14.87 23.72 3.01
C ARG A 124 14.08 24.91 2.51
#